data_AF-A0A8B8BYZ4-F1
#
_entry.id   AF-A0A8B8BYZ4-F1
#
_cell.length_a   1.000
_cell.length_b   1.000
_cell.length_c   1.000
_cell.angle_alpha   90.00
_cell.angle_beta   90.00
_cell.angle_gamma   90.00
#
_symmetry.space_group_name_H-M   'P 1'
#
loop_
_entity.id
_entity.type
_entity.pdbx_description
1 polymer ?
#
loop_
_entity_poly.entity_id
_entity_poly.type
_entity_poly.pdbx_seq_one_letter_code
_entity_poly.pdbx_strand_id
1 'polypeptide(L)'
;MNHTQFLTYGLLKLFVKEINNGLSENEKLLCSYHMKTAIFWTIQRNTIVQWCPQQLLAGFWACFKLILKWVYEGFCPNFFIPENNMFLNKVHGVSQWNLFAKLYGLYEKGIAFLLQSPSIRSYIMAVLCNPRLSVCIDEHSLISEVVLDKELFNEIDRNDAVFQIHNLHRCMEYLQVVHQLIRSPLPQYQITTLQKLTASILHSTAFSLHEIYSSTSVVNKHMYIADKMSCYMLKLAAKFGFVSDMLYIALYYHKTLRYKEALSVLEMTKVKLAQPGLMYGTHVDPERYTEAVGGQSWSTKMRQAVAHDIKLNVHTCYINELTPEQQSALQNNREDLLIPPFILLHMLEFQCCRHVDPMRTQAALDNLQVLVHHDRGIFVPVLLRDISWEILGICQQMTGNHQAALYSYHQSLTQFPFQKIHNATRNRIQDLAVH
;
A
#
# COMPACT_ATOMS: atom_id res chain seq x y z
N MET A 1 -15.34 -22.65 -28.21
CA MET A 1 -14.67 -21.37 -28.54
C MET A 1 -15.57 -20.60 -29.49
N ASN A 2 -15.76 -19.29 -29.28
CA ASN A 2 -16.43 -18.41 -30.24
C ASN A 2 -15.44 -17.92 -31.32
N HIS A 3 -15.92 -17.14 -32.29
CA HIS A 3 -15.11 -16.68 -33.42
C HIS A 3 -13.87 -15.86 -32.98
N THR A 4 -14.04 -14.90 -32.06
CA THR A 4 -12.92 -14.09 -31.55
C THR A 4 -11.89 -14.96 -30.83
N GLN A 5 -12.32 -15.90 -29.99
CA GLN A 5 -11.41 -16.83 -29.28
C GLN A 5 -10.60 -17.67 -30.29
N PHE A 6 -11.22 -18.11 -31.37
CA PHE A 6 -10.54 -18.83 -32.44
C PHE A 6 -9.52 -17.96 -33.17
N LEU A 7 -9.85 -16.69 -33.45
CA LEU A 7 -8.91 -15.75 -34.07
C LEU A 7 -7.73 -15.42 -33.13
N THR A 8 -7.96 -15.26 -31.83
CA THR A 8 -6.90 -15.10 -30.83
C THR A 8 -5.97 -16.32 -30.85
N TYR A 9 -6.52 -17.53 -30.96
CA TYR A 9 -5.72 -18.75 -31.10
C TYR A 9 -4.86 -18.74 -32.36
N GLY A 10 -5.45 -18.34 -33.50
CA GLY A 10 -4.72 -18.17 -34.75
C GLY A 10 -3.54 -17.21 -34.61
N LEU A 11 -3.76 -16.06 -33.96
CA LEU A 11 -2.71 -15.07 -33.73
C LEU A 11 -1.59 -15.59 -32.83
N LEU A 12 -1.91 -16.29 -31.73
CA LEU A 12 -0.91 -16.94 -30.88
C LEU A 12 -0.13 -18.04 -31.61
N LYS A 13 -0.77 -18.77 -32.54
CA LYS A 13 -0.07 -19.76 -33.38
C LYS A 13 0.94 -19.11 -34.33
N LEU A 14 0.59 -17.97 -34.94
CA LEU A 14 1.52 -17.23 -35.77
C LEU A 14 2.70 -16.71 -34.94
N PHE A 15 2.42 -16.20 -33.75
CA PHE A 15 3.42 -15.72 -32.80
C PHE A 15 4.42 -16.80 -32.39
N VAL A 16 3.95 -17.98 -31.94
CA VAL A 16 4.86 -19.05 -31.53
C VAL A 16 5.67 -19.61 -32.71
N LYS A 17 5.10 -19.59 -33.92
CA LYS A 17 5.82 -19.99 -35.14
C LYS A 17 7.01 -19.06 -35.40
N GLU A 18 6.84 -17.76 -35.17
CA GLU A 18 7.90 -16.77 -35.36
C GLU A 18 9.00 -16.87 -34.29
N ILE A 19 8.62 -17.09 -33.02
CA ILE A 19 9.61 -17.34 -31.96
C ILE A 19 10.48 -18.56 -32.27
N ASN A 20 9.86 -19.59 -32.85
CA ASN A 20 10.50 -20.85 -33.22
C ASN A 20 11.18 -20.80 -34.59
N ASN A 21 11.16 -19.66 -35.29
CA ASN A 21 11.76 -19.55 -36.61
C ASN A 21 13.28 -19.77 -36.51
N GLY A 22 13.81 -20.64 -37.38
CA GLY A 22 15.23 -21.02 -37.36
C GLY A 22 15.64 -22.03 -36.28
N LEU A 23 14.72 -22.48 -35.42
CA LEU A 23 15.01 -23.51 -34.40
C LEU A 23 14.67 -24.92 -34.91
N SER A 24 15.52 -25.90 -34.58
CA SER A 24 15.23 -27.32 -34.75
C SER A 24 14.16 -27.79 -33.75
N GLU A 25 13.52 -28.94 -33.99
CA GLU A 25 12.44 -29.44 -33.12
C GLU A 25 12.87 -29.62 -31.65
N ASN A 26 14.13 -30.01 -31.40
CA ASN A 26 14.65 -30.20 -30.06
C ASN A 26 14.93 -28.88 -29.32
N GLU A 27 15.09 -27.78 -30.05
CA GLU A 27 15.31 -26.44 -29.50
C GLU A 27 14.00 -25.68 -29.22
N LYS A 28 12.87 -26.18 -29.73
CA LYS A 28 11.55 -25.55 -29.54
C LYS A 28 11.03 -25.81 -28.13
N LEU A 29 11.10 -24.78 -27.30
CA LEU A 29 10.58 -24.80 -25.93
C LEU A 29 9.07 -24.55 -25.85
N LEU A 30 8.51 -23.77 -26.78
CA LEU A 30 7.08 -23.49 -26.89
C LEU A 30 6.48 -24.09 -28.16
N CYS A 31 5.19 -24.39 -28.14
CA CYS A 31 4.51 -25.01 -29.27
C CYS A 31 3.03 -24.59 -29.32
N SER A 32 2.34 -24.97 -30.38
CA SER A 32 0.92 -24.61 -30.59
C SER A 32 -0.03 -25.18 -29.53
N TYR A 33 0.35 -26.27 -28.84
CA TYR A 33 -0.43 -26.82 -27.73
C TYR A 33 -0.37 -25.92 -26.50
N HIS A 34 0.79 -25.34 -26.18
CA HIS A 34 0.92 -24.34 -25.11
C HIS A 34 0.02 -23.12 -25.36
N MET A 35 -0.05 -22.66 -26.61
CA MET A 35 -0.95 -21.55 -27.00
C MET A 35 -2.42 -21.91 -26.82
N LYS A 36 -2.79 -23.16 -27.14
CA LYS A 36 -4.16 -23.67 -26.97
C LYS A 36 -4.53 -23.72 -25.48
N THR A 37 -3.62 -24.22 -24.65
CA THR A 37 -3.80 -24.28 -23.20
C THR A 37 -3.92 -22.89 -22.57
N ALA A 38 -3.12 -21.91 -23.02
CA ALA A 38 -3.23 -20.52 -22.59
C ALA A 38 -4.62 -19.94 -22.84
N ILE A 39 -5.20 -20.18 -24.02
CA ILE A 39 -6.56 -19.73 -24.32
C ILE A 39 -7.59 -20.41 -23.44
N PHE A 40 -7.53 -21.73 -23.27
CA PHE A 40 -8.52 -22.42 -22.44
C PHE A 40 -8.52 -21.91 -20.99
N TRP A 41 -7.34 -21.70 -20.41
CA TRP A 41 -7.23 -21.12 -19.08
C TRP A 41 -7.71 -19.66 -19.03
N THR A 42 -7.44 -18.86 -20.06
CA THR A 42 -7.90 -17.46 -20.13
C THR A 42 -9.42 -17.37 -20.24
N ILE A 43 -10.05 -18.29 -20.99
CA ILE A 43 -11.51 -18.40 -21.08
C ILE A 43 -12.10 -18.84 -19.73
N GLN A 44 -11.58 -19.90 -19.12
CA GLN A 44 -12.08 -20.45 -17.87
C GLN A 44 -12.01 -19.43 -16.72
N ARG A 45 -10.97 -18.57 -16.71
CA ARG A 45 -10.77 -17.53 -15.69
C ARG A 45 -11.62 -16.28 -15.91
N ASN A 46 -12.40 -16.21 -16.99
CA ASN A 46 -13.18 -15.02 -17.36
C ASN A 46 -12.36 -13.71 -17.35
N THR A 47 -11.07 -13.79 -17.74
CA THR A 47 -10.17 -12.62 -17.75
C THR A 47 -10.64 -11.50 -18.69
N ILE A 48 -11.53 -11.84 -19.64
CA ILE A 48 -12.08 -10.92 -20.64
C ILE A 48 -13.61 -11.02 -20.57
N VAL A 49 -14.26 -9.91 -20.23
CA VAL A 49 -15.72 -9.83 -19.99
C VAL A 49 -16.51 -10.18 -21.25
N GLN A 50 -16.05 -9.81 -22.44
CA GLN A 50 -16.74 -10.12 -23.70
C GLN A 50 -15.77 -10.41 -24.85
N TRP A 51 -15.75 -11.65 -25.32
CA TRP A 51 -14.93 -12.05 -26.48
C TRP A 51 -15.56 -11.59 -27.81
N CYS A 52 -15.46 -10.29 -28.11
CA CYS A 52 -15.90 -9.66 -29.36
C CYS A 52 -14.70 -9.21 -30.24
N PRO A 53 -14.87 -8.96 -31.55
CA PRO A 53 -13.76 -8.64 -32.45
C PRO A 53 -12.89 -7.45 -31.99
N GLN A 54 -13.47 -6.46 -31.31
CA GLN A 54 -12.78 -5.28 -30.77
C GLN A 54 -11.77 -5.64 -29.68
N GLN A 55 -11.95 -6.78 -29.00
CA GLN A 55 -11.09 -7.26 -27.91
C GLN A 55 -10.09 -8.34 -28.36
N LEU A 56 -9.87 -8.51 -29.68
CA LEU A 56 -8.95 -9.51 -30.20
C LEU A 56 -7.53 -9.38 -29.62
N LEU A 57 -7.00 -8.14 -29.57
CA LEU A 57 -5.67 -7.85 -29.02
C LEU A 57 -5.62 -8.04 -27.50
N ALA A 58 -6.68 -7.65 -26.79
CA ALA A 58 -6.79 -7.93 -25.35
C ALA A 58 -6.74 -9.44 -25.08
N GLY A 59 -7.42 -10.24 -25.92
CA GLY A 59 -7.33 -11.70 -25.96
C GLY A 59 -5.91 -12.22 -26.10
N PHE A 60 -5.18 -11.68 -27.07
CA PHE A 60 -3.79 -12.04 -27.31
C PHE A 60 -2.91 -11.73 -26.10
N TRP A 61 -2.99 -10.50 -25.57
CA TRP A 61 -2.17 -10.06 -24.45
C TRP A 61 -2.47 -10.81 -23.16
N ALA A 62 -3.74 -11.13 -22.89
CA ALA A 62 -4.12 -11.93 -21.72
C ALA A 62 -3.45 -13.32 -21.77
N CYS A 63 -3.49 -13.96 -22.95
CA CYS A 63 -2.83 -15.26 -23.15
C CYS A 63 -1.31 -15.14 -23.09
N PHE A 64 -0.74 -14.08 -23.69
CA PHE A 64 0.70 -13.86 -23.72
C PHE A 64 1.27 -13.63 -22.31
N LYS A 65 0.63 -12.79 -21.50
CA LYS A 65 1.00 -12.56 -20.08
C LYS A 65 0.90 -13.85 -19.27
N LEU A 66 -0.11 -14.67 -19.51
CA LEU A 66 -0.27 -15.96 -18.85
C LEU A 66 0.89 -16.92 -19.19
N ILE A 67 1.28 -16.98 -20.47
CA ILE A 67 2.45 -17.77 -20.91
C ILE A 67 3.73 -17.23 -20.28
N LEU A 68 3.93 -15.91 -20.27
CA LEU A 68 5.10 -15.27 -19.66
C LEU A 68 5.21 -15.61 -18.18
N LYS A 69 4.09 -15.58 -17.45
CA LYS A 69 4.00 -16.01 -16.05
C LYS A 69 4.39 -17.49 -15.88
N TRP A 70 3.83 -18.38 -16.70
CA TRP A 70 4.17 -19.81 -16.64
C TRP A 70 5.65 -20.08 -16.92
N VAL A 71 6.27 -19.33 -17.83
CA VAL A 71 7.70 -19.45 -18.11
C VAL A 71 8.53 -18.94 -16.93
N TYR A 72 8.13 -17.82 -16.32
CA TYR A 72 8.76 -17.32 -15.10
C TYR A 72 8.71 -18.35 -13.96
N GLU A 73 7.55 -18.97 -13.75
CA GLU A 73 7.33 -19.98 -12.71
C GLU A 73 7.89 -21.37 -13.05
N GLY A 74 8.23 -21.62 -14.33
CA GLY A 74 8.63 -22.95 -14.80
C GLY A 74 7.48 -23.96 -14.78
N PHE A 75 6.23 -23.48 -14.76
CA PHE A 75 5.05 -24.29 -14.54
C PHE A 75 3.92 -23.92 -15.51
N CYS A 76 3.58 -24.85 -16.41
CA CYS A 76 2.49 -24.71 -17.37
C CYS A 76 1.47 -25.86 -17.16
N PRO A 77 0.35 -25.60 -16.47
CA PRO A 77 -0.62 -26.65 -16.14
C PRO A 77 -1.38 -27.10 -17.39
N ASN A 78 -1.42 -28.41 -17.64
CA ASN A 78 -2.31 -28.96 -18.65
C ASN A 78 -3.77 -28.59 -18.32
N PHE A 79 -4.56 -28.25 -19.34
CA PHE A 79 -5.93 -27.80 -19.12
C PHE A 79 -6.86 -28.89 -18.56
N PHE A 80 -6.66 -30.16 -18.95
CA PHE A 80 -7.51 -31.27 -18.51
C PHE A 80 -6.98 -31.96 -17.25
N ILE A 81 -5.67 -31.87 -17.00
CA ILE A 81 -4.98 -32.47 -15.85
C ILE A 81 -4.06 -31.40 -15.24
N PRO A 82 -4.58 -30.47 -14.41
CA PRO A 82 -3.83 -29.30 -13.95
C PRO A 82 -2.52 -29.62 -13.22
N GLU A 83 -2.42 -30.78 -12.59
CA GLU A 83 -1.23 -31.27 -11.89
C GLU A 83 -0.09 -31.63 -12.87
N ASN A 84 -0.42 -31.93 -14.12
CA ASN A 84 0.56 -32.27 -15.14
C ASN A 84 1.21 -30.99 -15.71
N ASN A 85 2.41 -30.69 -15.21
CA ASN A 85 3.24 -29.59 -15.71
C ASN A 85 3.83 -29.92 -17.09
N MET A 86 3.33 -29.26 -18.13
CA MET A 86 3.80 -29.45 -19.51
C MET A 86 5.19 -28.88 -19.79
N PHE A 87 5.73 -28.06 -18.88
CA PHE A 87 7.09 -27.51 -18.95
C PHE A 87 8.15 -28.42 -18.33
N LEU A 88 7.71 -29.46 -17.61
CA LEU A 88 8.58 -30.42 -16.96
C LEU A 88 9.63 -30.95 -17.94
N ASN A 89 10.90 -30.95 -17.52
CA ASN A 89 12.08 -31.39 -18.29
C ASN A 89 12.48 -30.56 -19.52
N LYS A 90 11.71 -29.54 -19.94
CA LYS A 90 12.05 -28.70 -21.11
C LYS A 90 12.32 -27.25 -20.75
N VAL A 91 11.49 -26.66 -19.91
CA VAL A 91 11.59 -25.24 -19.53
C VAL A 91 12.03 -25.15 -18.08
N HIS A 92 13.33 -25.34 -17.85
CA HIS A 92 13.97 -25.23 -16.53
C HIS A 92 15.40 -24.67 -16.68
N GLY A 93 15.96 -24.15 -15.60
CA GLY A 93 17.34 -23.66 -15.56
C GLY A 93 17.65 -22.57 -16.59
N VAL A 94 18.76 -22.72 -17.32
CA VAL A 94 19.23 -21.73 -18.32
C VAL A 94 18.23 -21.56 -19.47
N SER A 95 17.61 -22.66 -19.93
CA SER A 95 16.61 -22.61 -21.01
C SER A 95 15.38 -21.81 -20.62
N GLN A 96 14.94 -21.92 -19.36
CA GLN A 96 13.85 -21.11 -18.82
C GLN A 96 14.22 -19.63 -18.76
N TRP A 97 15.40 -19.30 -18.23
CA TRP A 97 15.84 -17.91 -18.12
C TRP A 97 15.97 -17.25 -19.50
N ASN A 98 16.58 -17.93 -20.48
CA ASN A 98 16.70 -17.43 -21.85
C ASN A 98 15.33 -17.23 -22.52
N LEU A 99 14.41 -18.18 -22.34
CA LEU A 99 13.05 -18.05 -22.85
C LEU A 99 12.31 -16.88 -22.20
N PHE A 100 12.40 -16.75 -20.87
CA PHE A 100 11.78 -15.65 -20.14
C PHE A 100 12.34 -14.30 -20.62
N ALA A 101 13.65 -14.13 -20.68
CA ALA A 101 14.29 -12.90 -21.14
C ALA A 101 13.85 -12.53 -22.57
N LYS A 102 13.77 -13.52 -23.47
CA LYS A 102 13.29 -13.32 -24.85
C LYS A 102 11.83 -12.86 -24.88
N LEU A 103 10.94 -13.53 -24.15
CA LEU A 103 9.51 -13.20 -24.12
C LEU A 103 9.26 -11.86 -23.41
N TYR A 104 9.98 -11.58 -22.33
CA TYR A 104 9.88 -10.33 -21.60
C TYR A 104 10.38 -9.14 -22.44
N GLY A 105 11.50 -9.30 -23.17
CA GLY A 105 11.95 -8.26 -24.10
C GLY A 105 10.99 -8.02 -25.28
N LEU A 106 10.15 -8.99 -25.64
CA LEU A 106 9.03 -8.78 -26.58
C LEU A 106 7.86 -8.07 -25.88
N TYR A 107 7.54 -8.45 -24.65
CA TYR A 107 6.54 -7.79 -23.82
C TYR A 107 6.81 -6.28 -23.67
N GLU A 108 8.06 -5.89 -23.36
CA GLU A 108 8.44 -4.49 -23.18
C GLU A 108 8.33 -3.64 -24.46
N LYS A 109 8.41 -4.27 -25.63
CA LYS A 109 8.22 -3.58 -26.92
C LYS A 109 6.75 -3.31 -27.24
N GLY A 110 5.84 -3.96 -26.52
CA GLY A 110 4.41 -3.87 -26.73
C GLY A 110 3.97 -4.15 -28.17
N ILE A 111 2.94 -3.46 -28.66
CA ILE A 111 2.37 -3.70 -30.00
C ILE A 111 3.39 -3.51 -31.12
N ALA A 112 4.48 -2.77 -30.88
CA ALA A 112 5.53 -2.56 -31.86
C ALA A 112 6.16 -3.89 -32.34
N PHE A 113 6.28 -4.91 -31.49
CA PHE A 113 6.83 -6.20 -31.94
C PHE A 113 5.87 -6.94 -32.88
N LEU A 114 4.55 -6.86 -32.63
CA LEU A 114 3.54 -7.46 -33.51
C LEU A 114 3.50 -6.77 -34.87
N LEU A 115 3.79 -5.47 -34.91
CA LEU A 115 3.91 -4.68 -36.15
C LEU A 115 5.20 -4.95 -36.91
N GLN A 116 6.28 -5.32 -36.21
CA GLN A 116 7.55 -5.72 -36.82
C GLN A 116 7.52 -7.15 -37.38
N SER A 117 6.59 -7.98 -36.92
CA SER A 117 6.44 -9.37 -37.37
C SER A 117 5.99 -9.47 -38.84
N PRO A 118 6.76 -10.11 -39.74
CA PRO A 118 6.37 -10.26 -41.15
C PRO A 118 5.09 -11.06 -41.34
N SER A 119 4.81 -12.02 -40.44
CA SER A 119 3.66 -12.93 -40.55
C SER A 119 2.40 -12.39 -39.89
N ILE A 120 2.53 -11.43 -38.96
CA ILE A 120 1.41 -10.90 -38.17
C ILE A 120 1.03 -9.48 -38.62
N ARG A 121 2.01 -8.68 -39.11
CA ARG A 121 1.83 -7.25 -39.45
C ARG A 121 0.62 -6.97 -40.31
N SER A 122 0.40 -7.70 -41.40
CA SER A 122 -0.70 -7.43 -42.34
C SER A 122 -2.08 -7.58 -41.67
N TYR A 123 -2.24 -8.57 -40.78
CA TYR A 123 -3.47 -8.80 -40.05
C TYR A 123 -3.71 -7.72 -38.98
N ILE A 124 -2.67 -7.30 -38.27
CA ILE A 124 -2.77 -6.26 -37.22
C ILE A 124 -3.04 -4.89 -37.85
N MET A 125 -2.34 -4.54 -38.94
CA MET A 125 -2.55 -3.28 -39.65
C MET A 125 -3.97 -3.15 -40.21
N ALA A 126 -4.55 -4.24 -40.71
CA ALA A 126 -5.94 -4.24 -41.19
C ALA A 126 -6.95 -3.94 -40.07
N VAL A 127 -6.63 -4.29 -38.82
CA VAL A 127 -7.46 -4.04 -37.64
C VAL A 127 -7.23 -2.63 -37.10
N LEU A 128 -5.98 -2.16 -37.02
CA LEU A 128 -5.62 -0.82 -36.52
C LEU A 128 -6.04 0.31 -37.47
N CYS A 129 -5.97 0.09 -38.79
CA CYS A 129 -6.32 1.11 -39.79
C CYS A 129 -7.82 1.13 -40.13
N ASN A 130 -8.67 0.37 -39.43
CA ASN A 130 -10.10 0.34 -39.70
C ASN A 130 -10.83 1.41 -38.85
N PRO A 131 -11.32 2.51 -39.45
CA PRO A 131 -11.94 3.61 -38.71
C PRO A 131 -13.29 3.23 -38.06
N ARG A 132 -13.86 2.07 -38.40
CA ARG A 132 -15.10 1.53 -37.79
C ARG A 132 -14.83 0.68 -36.54
N LEU A 133 -13.57 0.35 -36.24
CA LEU A 133 -13.17 -0.46 -35.09
C LEU A 133 -12.45 0.43 -34.07
N SER A 134 -13.05 0.64 -32.90
CA SER A 134 -12.31 1.10 -31.72
C SER A 134 -11.60 -0.11 -31.13
N VAL A 135 -10.28 -0.21 -31.36
CA VAL A 135 -9.46 -1.33 -30.90
C VAL A 135 -8.73 -0.90 -29.63
N CYS A 136 -8.93 -1.65 -28.55
CA CYS A 136 -8.17 -1.44 -27.31
C CYS A 136 -6.73 -1.94 -27.53
N ILE A 137 -5.81 -1.00 -27.81
CA ILE A 137 -4.37 -1.27 -28.01
C ILE A 137 -3.63 -1.37 -26.67
N ASP A 138 -4.26 -0.88 -25.60
CA ASP A 138 -3.58 -0.68 -24.33
C ASP A 138 -3.19 -2.01 -23.65
N GLU A 139 -1.91 -2.28 -23.56
CA GLU A 139 -1.34 -3.40 -22.79
C GLU A 139 -1.54 -3.22 -21.28
N HIS A 140 -1.75 -1.99 -20.82
CA HIS A 140 -2.11 -1.67 -19.45
C HIS A 140 -3.59 -1.97 -19.15
N SER A 141 -4.44 -2.16 -20.16
CA SER A 141 -5.88 -2.46 -19.97
C SER A 141 -6.17 -3.80 -19.28
N LEU A 142 -5.17 -4.67 -19.10
CA LEU A 142 -5.32 -5.96 -18.42
C LEU A 142 -5.08 -5.89 -16.90
N ILE A 143 -4.42 -4.84 -16.40
CA ILE A 143 -4.30 -4.57 -14.96
C ILE A 143 -4.68 -3.11 -14.79
N SER A 144 -5.90 -2.85 -14.28
CA SER A 144 -6.35 -1.49 -14.01
C SER A 144 -5.29 -0.73 -13.21
N GLU A 145 -5.06 0.53 -13.55
CA GLU A 145 -4.12 1.44 -12.87
C GLU A 145 -4.22 1.34 -11.34
N VAL A 146 -5.45 1.25 -10.81
CA VAL A 146 -5.74 1.10 -9.38
C VAL A 146 -5.10 -0.14 -8.76
N VAL A 147 -5.05 -1.27 -9.48
CA VAL A 147 -4.43 -2.51 -9.01
C VAL A 147 -2.91 -2.38 -8.96
N LEU A 148 -2.30 -1.75 -9.97
CA LEU A 148 -0.86 -1.47 -9.96
C LEU A 148 -0.48 -0.51 -8.83
N ASP A 149 -1.23 0.58 -8.70
CA ASP A 149 -1.03 1.57 -7.65
C ASP A 149 -1.16 0.94 -6.26
N LYS A 150 -2.18 0.10 -6.07
CA LYS A 150 -2.41 -0.64 -4.82
C LYS A 150 -1.19 -1.50 -4.47
N GLU A 151 -0.70 -2.33 -5.38
CA GLU A 151 0.48 -3.18 -5.11
C GLU A 151 1.72 -2.32 -4.84
N LEU A 152 1.92 -1.25 -5.61
CA LEU A 152 3.05 -0.34 -5.43
C LEU A 152 3.03 0.32 -4.06
N PHE A 153 1.91 0.91 -3.63
CA PHE A 153 1.83 1.61 -2.35
C PHE A 153 1.91 0.65 -1.16
N ASN A 154 1.35 -0.56 -1.27
CA ASN A 154 1.53 -1.60 -0.27
C ASN A 154 3.01 -2.02 -0.16
N GLU A 155 3.72 -2.15 -1.29
CA GLU A 155 5.14 -2.48 -1.27
C GLU A 155 5.98 -1.34 -0.70
N ILE A 156 5.66 -0.09 -1.05
CA ILE A 156 6.30 1.10 -0.45
C ILE A 156 6.10 1.12 1.07
N ASP A 157 4.87 0.90 1.55
CA ASP A 157 4.59 0.87 2.98
C ASP A 157 5.29 -0.29 3.70
N ARG A 158 5.34 -1.49 3.10
CA ARG A 158 6.06 -2.64 3.69
C ARG A 158 7.55 -2.42 3.81
N ASN A 159 8.15 -1.76 2.82
CA ASN A 159 9.59 -1.45 2.79
C ASN A 159 9.93 -0.13 3.50
N ASP A 160 8.94 0.59 4.01
CA ASP A 160 9.14 1.79 4.79
C ASP A 160 9.71 1.42 6.17
N ALA A 161 11.04 1.37 6.24
CA ALA A 161 11.83 0.85 7.34
C ALA A 161 11.95 1.83 8.53
N VAL A 162 10.81 2.33 9.01
CA VAL A 162 10.71 3.14 10.24
C VAL A 162 11.43 2.46 11.42
N PHE A 163 11.37 1.12 11.47
CA PHE A 163 11.95 0.26 12.51
C PHE A 163 13.45 0.45 12.78
N GLN A 164 14.23 1.04 11.87
CA GLN A 164 15.69 1.20 12.05
C GLN A 164 16.09 2.59 12.61
N ILE A 165 15.13 3.49 12.78
CA ILE A 165 15.37 4.89 13.16
C ILE A 165 15.07 5.11 14.64
N HIS A 166 15.98 4.70 15.52
CA HIS A 166 15.84 4.89 16.98
C HIS A 166 16.70 6.04 17.52
N ASN A 167 17.53 6.68 16.69
CA ASN A 167 18.33 7.83 17.14
C ASN A 167 18.56 8.86 16.03
N LEU A 168 18.90 10.08 16.46
CA LEU A 168 19.13 11.22 15.59
C LEU A 168 20.33 11.01 14.65
N HIS A 169 21.35 10.26 15.07
CA HIS A 169 22.52 9.96 14.25
C HIS A 169 22.14 9.18 12.98
N ARG A 170 21.37 8.10 13.14
CA ARG A 170 20.84 7.33 12.00
C ARG A 170 19.95 8.15 11.10
N CYS A 171 19.12 9.03 11.67
CA CYS A 171 18.32 9.97 10.87
C CYS A 171 19.21 10.81 9.95
N MET A 172 20.32 11.35 10.48
CA MET A 172 21.26 12.15 9.71
C MET A 172 21.95 11.35 8.60
N GLU A 173 22.38 10.12 8.88
CA GLU A 173 22.95 9.21 7.88
C GLU A 173 21.97 8.96 6.73
N TYR A 174 20.71 8.65 7.05
CA TYR A 174 19.70 8.43 6.02
C TYR A 174 19.36 9.70 5.23
N LEU A 175 19.30 10.87 5.87
CA LEU A 175 19.12 12.14 5.16
C LEU A 175 20.27 12.43 4.19
N GLN A 176 21.51 12.06 4.55
CA GLN A 176 22.65 12.17 3.64
C GLN A 176 22.52 11.24 2.43
N VAL A 177 22.10 9.99 2.64
CA VAL A 177 21.83 9.04 1.55
C VAL A 177 20.72 9.56 0.65
N VAL A 178 19.60 10.03 1.22
CA VAL A 178 18.50 10.66 0.47
C VAL A 178 19.00 11.83 -0.37
N HIS A 179 19.83 12.71 0.21
CA HIS A 179 20.40 13.86 -0.51
C HIS A 179 21.24 13.46 -1.72
N GLN A 180 21.97 12.33 -1.64
CA GLN A 180 22.72 11.78 -2.77
C GLN A 180 21.79 11.17 -3.82
N LEU A 181 20.79 10.39 -3.40
CA LEU A 181 19.83 9.72 -4.29
C LEU A 181 18.92 10.70 -5.03
N ILE A 182 18.58 11.86 -4.46
CA ILE A 182 17.79 12.88 -5.16
C ILE A 182 18.51 13.39 -6.43
N ARG A 183 19.84 13.29 -6.49
CA ARG A 183 20.64 13.73 -7.65
C ARG A 183 20.84 12.64 -8.70
N SER A 184 20.44 11.39 -8.44
CA SER A 184 20.60 10.29 -9.39
C SER A 184 19.38 10.16 -10.32
N PRO A 185 19.57 9.61 -11.54
CA PRO A 185 18.46 9.35 -12.46
C PRO A 185 17.68 8.11 -11.96
N LEU A 186 16.63 8.35 -11.17
CA LEU A 186 15.77 7.30 -10.62
C LEU A 186 14.50 7.11 -11.48
N PRO A 187 14.04 5.85 -11.69
CA PRO A 187 12.70 5.58 -12.21
C PRO A 187 11.60 6.14 -11.30
N GLN A 188 10.42 6.41 -11.87
CA GLN A 188 9.31 7.07 -11.16
C GLN A 188 8.87 6.35 -9.87
N TYR A 189 8.89 5.02 -9.83
CA TYR A 189 8.52 4.27 -8.64
C TYR A 189 9.54 4.46 -7.52
N GLN A 190 10.84 4.47 -7.85
CA GLN A 190 11.93 4.71 -6.89
C GLN A 190 11.88 6.14 -6.36
N ILE A 191 11.53 7.13 -7.18
CA ILE A 191 11.30 8.51 -6.72
C ILE A 191 10.18 8.54 -5.67
N THR A 192 9.09 7.82 -5.92
CA THR A 192 7.93 7.76 -5.01
C THR A 192 8.30 7.06 -3.70
N THR A 193 9.02 5.93 -3.77
CA THR A 193 9.57 5.25 -2.59
C THR A 193 10.50 6.17 -1.80
N LEU A 194 11.40 6.89 -2.48
CA LEU A 194 12.32 7.82 -1.85
C LEU A 194 11.58 8.97 -1.15
N GLN A 195 10.51 9.50 -1.75
CA GLN A 195 9.64 10.50 -1.11
C GLN A 195 9.01 9.97 0.17
N LYS A 196 8.44 8.76 0.16
CA LYS A 196 7.85 8.18 1.38
C LYS A 196 8.90 7.95 2.46
N LEU A 197 10.06 7.35 2.11
CA LEU A 197 11.16 7.15 3.05
C LEU A 197 11.66 8.48 3.64
N THR A 198 11.72 9.53 2.81
CA THR A 198 12.07 10.89 3.26
C THR A 198 11.05 11.41 4.26
N ALA A 199 9.75 11.22 4.00
CA ALA A 199 8.70 11.59 4.95
C ALA A 199 8.89 10.88 6.30
N SER A 200 9.19 9.57 6.24
CA SER A 200 9.44 8.74 7.42
C SER A 200 10.60 9.23 8.28
N ILE A 201 11.74 9.48 7.62
CA ILE A 201 12.93 10.01 8.29
C ILE A 201 12.64 11.39 8.91
N LEU A 202 11.92 12.26 8.19
CA LEU A 202 11.62 13.61 8.66
C LEU A 202 10.75 13.62 9.91
N HIS A 203 9.68 12.82 9.97
CA HIS A 203 8.88 12.78 11.19
C HIS A 203 9.63 12.12 12.35
N SER A 204 10.36 11.01 12.15
CA SER A 204 11.20 10.42 13.20
C SER A 204 12.23 11.41 13.73
N THR A 205 12.91 12.13 12.84
CA THR A 205 13.85 13.21 13.22
C THR A 205 13.17 14.28 14.07
N ALA A 206 11.97 14.72 13.68
CA ALA A 206 11.24 15.76 14.37
C ALA A 206 10.88 15.39 15.81
N PHE A 207 10.47 14.13 16.04
CA PHE A 207 10.15 13.63 17.39
C PHE A 207 11.42 13.39 18.22
N SER A 208 12.45 12.75 17.66
CA SER A 208 13.73 12.56 18.38
C SER A 208 14.38 13.90 18.77
N LEU A 209 14.34 14.89 17.89
CA LEU A 209 14.86 16.23 18.17
C LEU A 209 14.12 16.87 19.36
N HIS A 210 12.80 16.76 19.38
CA HIS A 210 12.00 17.29 20.48
C HIS A 210 12.31 16.58 21.81
N GLU A 211 12.49 15.26 21.81
CA GLU A 211 12.81 14.50 23.02
C GLU A 211 14.17 14.88 23.62
N ILE A 212 15.20 15.03 22.79
CA ILE A 212 16.55 15.45 23.21
C ILE A 212 16.51 16.84 23.87
N TYR A 213 15.80 17.79 23.27
CA TYR A 213 15.75 19.17 23.78
C TYR A 213 14.72 19.39 24.89
N SER A 214 13.80 18.45 25.12
CA SER A 214 12.86 18.50 26.25
C SER A 214 13.43 17.85 27.51
N SER A 215 14.33 16.87 27.36
CA SER A 215 14.98 16.15 28.46
C SER A 215 16.24 16.84 29.00
N THR A 216 16.87 17.67 28.18
CA THR A 216 18.06 18.43 28.59
C THR A 216 17.63 19.79 29.13
N SER A 217 18.17 20.21 30.28
CA SER A 217 17.92 21.52 30.93
C SER A 217 18.56 22.68 30.15
N VAL A 218 18.43 22.66 28.83
CA VAL A 218 19.12 23.53 27.88
C VAL A 218 18.32 24.83 27.72
N VAL A 219 19.07 25.92 27.54
CA VAL A 219 18.58 27.30 27.31
C VAL A 219 17.38 27.32 26.35
N ASN A 220 16.30 28.00 26.74
CA ASN A 220 15.02 28.16 26.00
C ASN A 220 15.17 28.42 24.49
N LYS A 221 16.26 29.08 24.07
CA LYS A 221 16.56 29.36 22.66
C LYS A 221 16.74 28.10 21.80
N HIS A 222 17.43 27.07 22.32
CA HIS A 222 17.65 25.83 21.55
C HIS A 222 16.36 25.02 21.41
N MET A 223 15.54 24.98 22.46
CA MET A 223 14.21 24.35 22.42
C MET A 223 13.32 24.99 21.37
N TYR A 224 13.30 26.33 21.28
CA TYR A 224 12.54 27.04 20.25
C TYR A 224 13.03 26.74 18.82
N ILE A 225 14.36 26.68 18.62
CA ILE A 225 14.95 26.33 17.31
C ILE A 225 14.56 24.90 16.93
N ALA A 226 14.67 23.96 17.88
CA ALA A 226 14.29 22.56 17.69
C ALA A 226 12.81 22.43 17.33
N ASP A 227 11.89 23.07 18.07
CA ASP A 227 10.45 23.05 17.76
C ASP A 227 10.15 23.57 16.35
N LYS A 228 10.78 24.69 15.97
CA LYS A 228 10.61 25.28 14.64
C LYS A 228 11.11 24.34 13.54
N MET A 229 12.25 23.67 13.74
CA MET A 229 12.78 22.67 12.81
C MET A 229 11.86 21.46 12.71
N SER A 230 11.41 20.91 13.85
CA SER A 230 10.48 19.78 13.90
C SER A 230 9.17 20.10 13.17
N CYS A 231 8.59 21.28 13.40
CA CYS A 231 7.38 21.72 12.68
C CYS A 231 7.61 21.81 11.16
N TYR A 232 8.77 22.29 10.72
CA TYR A 232 9.11 22.36 9.30
C TYR A 232 9.27 20.97 8.69
N MET A 233 9.99 20.07 9.37
CA MET A 233 10.20 18.69 8.95
C MET A 233 8.86 17.95 8.82
N LEU A 234 7.96 18.08 9.79
CA LEU A 234 6.64 17.44 9.75
C LEU A 234 5.76 17.98 8.62
N LYS A 235 5.77 19.29 8.39
CA LYS A 235 5.07 19.91 7.24
C LYS A 235 5.62 19.42 5.90
N LEU A 236 6.93 19.19 5.82
CA LEU A 236 7.57 18.64 4.63
C LEU A 236 7.25 17.15 4.45
N ALA A 237 7.26 16.37 5.54
CA ALA A 237 6.87 14.96 5.55
C ALA A 237 5.44 14.79 5.01
N ALA A 238 4.48 15.58 5.47
CA ALA A 238 3.11 15.55 4.97
C ALA A 238 2.94 15.92 3.48
N LYS A 239 3.94 16.59 2.86
CA LYS A 239 3.94 16.87 1.41
C LYS A 239 4.46 15.71 0.58
N PHE A 240 5.34 14.89 1.16
CA PHE A 240 5.97 13.75 0.50
C PHE A 240 5.30 12.42 0.81
N GLY A 241 4.59 12.34 1.92
CA GLY A 241 4.01 11.11 2.45
C GLY A 241 2.58 10.84 2.00
N PHE A 242 1.99 9.85 2.68
CA PHE A 242 0.58 9.52 2.54
C PHE A 242 -0.32 10.61 3.15
N VAL A 243 -1.62 10.57 2.83
CA VAL A 243 -2.63 11.42 3.50
C VAL A 243 -2.59 11.21 5.02
N SER A 244 -2.39 9.98 5.47
CA SER A 244 -2.30 9.64 6.89
C SER A 244 -1.08 10.28 7.59
N ASP A 245 -0.01 10.62 6.87
CA ASP A 245 1.19 11.24 7.46
C ASP A 245 0.92 12.66 8.02
N MET A 246 -0.22 13.28 7.66
CA MET A 246 -0.68 14.52 8.30
C MET A 246 -0.95 14.34 9.80
N LEU A 247 -1.29 13.12 10.25
CA LEU A 247 -1.54 12.83 11.66
C LEU A 247 -0.28 12.94 12.53
N TYR A 248 0.93 12.82 11.97
CA TYR A 248 2.16 13.10 12.73
C TYR A 248 2.30 14.57 13.11
N ILE A 249 1.77 15.50 12.29
CA ILE A 249 1.70 16.93 12.67
C ILE A 249 0.73 17.10 13.83
N ALA A 250 -0.45 16.48 13.76
CA ALA A 250 -1.45 16.55 14.84
C ALA A 250 -0.92 15.94 16.15
N LEU A 251 -0.24 14.79 16.08
CA LEU A 251 0.46 14.16 17.20
C LEU A 251 1.49 15.11 17.82
N TYR A 252 2.30 15.76 17.00
CA TYR A 252 3.32 16.68 17.48
C TYR A 252 2.72 17.90 18.17
N TYR A 253 1.65 18.48 17.60
CA TYR A 253 0.91 19.56 18.22
C TYR A 253 0.23 19.15 19.52
N HIS A 254 -0.34 17.94 19.58
CA HIS A 254 -0.84 17.37 20.83
C HIS A 254 0.27 17.26 21.89
N LYS A 255 1.41 16.65 21.53
CA LYS A 255 2.57 16.47 22.41
C LYS A 255 3.13 17.80 22.94
N THR A 256 3.07 18.84 22.12
CA THR A 256 3.53 20.20 22.47
C THR A 256 2.42 21.10 23.03
N LEU A 257 1.27 20.51 23.42
CA LEU A 257 0.13 21.18 24.05
C LEU A 257 -0.54 22.27 23.17
N ARG A 258 -0.31 22.23 21.86
CA ARG A 258 -0.92 23.11 20.83
C ARG A 258 -2.22 22.52 20.31
N TYR A 259 -3.18 22.33 21.22
CA TYR A 259 -4.40 21.58 20.94
C TYR A 259 -5.29 22.22 19.86
N LYS A 260 -5.32 23.55 19.74
CA LYS A 260 -6.08 24.26 18.69
C LYS A 260 -5.51 23.99 17.31
N GLU A 261 -4.19 24.01 17.19
CA GLU A 261 -3.46 23.71 15.96
C GLU A 261 -3.59 22.23 15.59
N ALA A 262 -3.54 21.33 16.59
CA ALA A 262 -3.80 19.91 16.39
C ALA A 262 -5.21 19.69 15.81
N LEU A 263 -6.25 20.30 16.40
CA LEU A 263 -7.63 20.21 15.89
C LEU A 263 -7.74 20.75 14.46
N SER A 264 -7.09 21.87 14.14
CA SER A 264 -7.09 22.39 12.76
C SER A 264 -6.50 21.40 11.75
N VAL A 265 -5.41 20.71 12.10
CA VAL A 265 -4.81 19.69 11.24
C VAL A 265 -5.71 18.46 11.13
N LEU A 266 -6.34 18.03 12.23
CA LEU A 266 -7.27 16.91 12.24
C LEU A 266 -8.46 17.16 11.32
N GLU A 267 -9.07 18.36 11.33
CA GLU A 267 -10.17 18.71 10.41
C GLU A 267 -9.75 18.59 8.94
N MET A 268 -8.59 19.16 8.58
CA MET A 268 -8.07 19.06 7.22
C MET A 268 -7.80 17.61 6.81
N THR A 269 -7.31 16.80 7.75
CA THR A 269 -7.00 15.39 7.51
C THR A 269 -8.28 14.58 7.34
N LYS A 270 -9.30 14.85 8.17
CA LYS A 270 -10.62 14.22 8.10
C LYS A 270 -11.28 14.43 6.75
N VAL A 271 -11.22 15.66 6.21
CA VAL A 271 -11.75 15.98 4.87
C VAL A 271 -11.03 15.20 3.76
N LYS A 272 -9.72 14.97 3.89
CA LYS A 272 -8.94 14.18 2.92
C LYS A 272 -9.21 12.69 3.04
N LEU A 273 -9.32 12.17 4.26
CA LEU A 273 -9.63 10.76 4.51
C LEU A 273 -11.09 10.40 4.14
N ALA A 274 -11.99 11.37 4.11
CA ALA A 274 -13.38 11.16 3.69
C ALA A 274 -13.58 11.20 2.16
N GLN A 275 -12.52 11.40 1.36
CA GLN A 275 -12.66 11.47 -0.10
C GLN A 275 -13.08 10.12 -0.68
N PRO A 276 -14.08 10.07 -1.60
CA PRO A 276 -14.59 8.82 -2.15
C PRO A 276 -13.54 7.95 -2.86
N GLY A 277 -12.50 8.57 -3.41
CA GLY A 277 -11.38 7.88 -4.08
C GLY A 277 -10.23 7.49 -3.16
N LEU A 278 -10.40 7.49 -1.83
CA LEU A 278 -9.32 7.10 -0.91
C LEU A 278 -9.00 5.59 -1.04
N MET A 279 -7.72 5.29 -1.23
CA MET A 279 -7.12 3.98 -1.03
C MET A 279 -6.58 3.87 0.39
N TYR A 280 -7.12 2.95 1.18
CA TYR A 280 -6.61 2.61 2.51
C TYR A 280 -6.05 1.18 2.52
N GLY A 281 -4.72 1.08 2.52
CA GLY A 281 -4.01 -0.19 2.42
C GLY A 281 -4.35 -0.96 1.14
N THR A 282 -5.20 -1.99 1.29
CA THR A 282 -5.66 -2.81 0.15
C THR A 282 -7.10 -2.49 -0.28
N HIS A 283 -7.81 -1.64 0.45
CA HIS A 283 -9.20 -1.26 0.21
C HIS A 283 -9.28 0.01 -0.61
N VAL A 284 -9.94 -0.07 -1.76
CA VAL A 284 -10.15 1.07 -2.68
C VAL A 284 -11.35 0.78 -3.57
N ASP A 285 -12.17 1.79 -3.81
CA ASP A 285 -13.17 1.77 -4.89
C ASP A 285 -12.47 2.13 -6.21
N PRO A 286 -12.37 1.21 -7.19
CA PRO A 286 -11.60 1.48 -8.40
C PRO A 286 -12.15 2.63 -9.24
N GLU A 287 -13.47 2.78 -9.32
CA GLU A 287 -14.10 3.82 -10.15
C GLU A 287 -13.85 5.20 -9.54
N ARG A 288 -14.08 5.34 -8.23
CA ARG A 288 -13.87 6.60 -7.51
C ARG A 288 -12.40 7.00 -7.43
N TYR A 289 -11.50 6.03 -7.26
CA TYR A 289 -10.06 6.30 -7.27
C TYR A 289 -9.60 6.77 -8.65
N THR A 290 -10.01 6.09 -9.72
CA THR A 290 -9.67 6.51 -11.09
C THR A 290 -10.28 7.87 -11.43
N GLU A 291 -11.51 8.16 -11.01
CA GLU A 291 -12.14 9.49 -11.15
C GLU A 291 -11.32 10.58 -10.45
N ALA A 292 -10.84 10.31 -9.24
CA ALA A 292 -10.12 11.30 -8.43
C ALA A 292 -8.67 11.54 -8.90
N VAL A 293 -7.94 10.47 -9.23
CA VAL A 293 -6.47 10.54 -9.43
C VAL A 293 -5.94 9.70 -10.59
N GLY A 294 -6.80 9.17 -11.46
CA GLY A 294 -6.40 8.41 -12.65
C GLY A 294 -5.49 9.22 -13.57
N GLY A 295 -4.45 8.59 -14.12
CA GLY A 295 -3.44 9.21 -14.97
C GLY A 295 -2.50 10.21 -14.28
N GLN A 296 -2.66 10.48 -12.98
CA GLN A 296 -1.75 11.36 -12.24
C GLN A 296 -0.46 10.63 -11.83
N SER A 297 0.58 11.39 -11.47
CA SER A 297 1.83 10.81 -10.98
C SER A 297 1.64 10.10 -9.64
N TRP A 298 2.42 9.03 -9.38
CA TRP A 298 2.38 8.31 -8.10
C TRP A 298 2.62 9.21 -6.89
N SER A 299 3.50 10.20 -6.99
CA SER A 299 3.69 11.21 -5.95
C SER A 299 2.41 12.00 -5.63
N THR A 300 1.60 12.30 -6.65
CA THR A 300 0.35 13.05 -6.46
C THR A 300 -0.74 12.16 -5.89
N LYS A 301 -0.86 10.93 -6.40
CA LYS A 301 -1.78 9.92 -5.86
C LYS A 301 -1.49 9.66 -4.38
N MET A 302 -0.22 9.42 -4.03
CA MET A 302 0.25 9.16 -2.68
C MET A 302 -0.23 10.22 -1.68
N ARG A 303 -0.03 11.51 -1.99
CA ARG A 303 -0.34 12.63 -1.07
C ARG A 303 -1.82 13.04 -1.04
N GLN A 304 -2.64 12.55 -1.98
CA GLN A 304 -4.03 13.00 -2.14
C GLN A 304 -5.06 11.91 -1.91
N ALA A 305 -4.74 10.66 -2.22
CA ALA A 305 -5.70 9.57 -2.28
C ALA A 305 -5.21 8.28 -1.61
N VAL A 306 -4.06 8.27 -0.94
CA VAL A 306 -3.53 7.05 -0.29
C VAL A 306 -3.35 7.29 1.20
N ALA A 307 -3.81 6.35 2.01
CA ALA A 307 -3.58 6.29 3.44
C ALA A 307 -3.11 4.88 3.84
N HIS A 308 -2.26 4.84 4.86
CA HIS A 308 -1.79 3.61 5.51
C HIS A 308 -1.81 3.79 7.03
N ASP A 309 -1.63 2.69 7.75
CA ASP A 309 -1.54 2.67 9.21
C ASP A 309 -0.37 3.53 9.70
N ILE A 310 -0.61 4.22 10.81
CA ILE A 310 0.39 5.06 11.46
C ILE A 310 1.35 4.16 12.24
N LYS A 311 2.64 4.29 11.97
CA LYS A 311 3.71 3.54 12.64
C LYS A 311 4.29 4.38 13.77
N LEU A 312 4.07 3.98 15.02
CA LEU A 312 4.65 4.62 16.19
C LEU A 312 5.77 3.74 16.73
N ASN A 313 7.01 4.15 16.52
CA ASN A 313 8.17 3.47 17.08
C ASN A 313 8.12 3.42 18.61
N VAL A 314 8.37 2.25 19.20
CA VAL A 314 8.24 2.04 20.65
C VAL A 314 9.35 2.72 21.47
N HIS A 315 10.47 3.08 20.84
CA HIS A 315 11.58 3.79 21.50
C HIS A 315 11.37 5.31 21.55
N THR A 316 10.34 5.83 20.88
CA THR A 316 10.02 7.26 20.87
C THR A 316 8.68 7.49 21.56
N CYS A 317 8.65 8.43 22.50
CA CYS A 317 7.39 8.81 23.14
C CYS A 317 6.60 9.78 22.24
N TYR A 318 5.65 9.25 21.46
CA TYR A 318 4.76 10.08 20.62
C TYR A 318 3.59 10.68 21.42
N ILE A 319 2.97 9.86 22.27
CA ILE A 319 1.80 10.18 23.06
C ILE A 319 1.85 9.42 24.39
N ASN A 320 1.70 10.14 25.51
CA ASN A 320 1.95 9.59 26.84
C ASN A 320 0.92 8.51 27.21
N GLU A 321 -0.31 8.67 26.73
CA GLU A 321 -1.45 7.79 26.98
C GLU A 321 -1.20 6.35 26.49
N LEU A 322 -0.29 6.15 25.52
CA LEU A 322 0.10 4.84 24.97
C LEU A 322 1.43 4.30 25.50
N THR A 323 2.02 4.94 26.51
CA THR A 323 3.33 4.51 27.05
C THR A 323 3.30 3.07 27.58
N PRO A 324 2.27 2.62 28.34
CA PRO A 324 2.18 1.23 28.78
C PRO A 324 2.16 0.23 27.60
N GLU A 325 1.42 0.55 26.54
CA GLU A 325 1.28 -0.27 25.34
C GLU A 325 2.61 -0.36 24.57
N GLN A 326 3.33 0.77 24.45
CA GLN A 326 4.66 0.80 23.83
C GLN A 326 5.66 -0.08 24.62
N GLN A 327 5.65 0.00 25.95
CA GLN A 327 6.51 -0.83 26.80
C GLN A 327 6.17 -2.31 26.69
N SER A 328 4.89 -2.66 26.69
CA SER A 328 4.45 -4.05 26.51
C SER A 328 4.86 -4.59 25.13
N ALA A 329 4.71 -3.80 24.07
CA ALA A 329 5.13 -4.17 22.73
C ALA A 329 6.66 -4.40 22.66
N LEU A 330 7.45 -3.48 23.23
CA LEU A 330 8.91 -3.58 23.31
C LEU A 330 9.37 -4.86 24.04
N GLN A 331 8.78 -5.16 25.20
CA GLN A 331 9.08 -6.38 25.97
C GLN A 331 8.78 -7.67 25.19
N ASN A 332 7.89 -7.60 24.20
CA ASN A 332 7.51 -8.72 23.34
C ASN A 332 8.19 -8.67 21.96
N ASN A 333 9.35 -8.01 21.85
CA ASN A 333 10.17 -7.90 20.64
C ASN A 333 9.42 -7.26 19.45
N ARG A 334 8.64 -6.21 19.73
CA ARG A 334 7.90 -5.47 18.70
C ARG A 334 8.38 -4.03 18.67
N GLU A 335 8.83 -3.59 17.50
CA GLU A 335 9.53 -2.31 17.32
C GLU A 335 8.58 -1.12 17.11
N ASP A 336 7.36 -1.36 16.61
CA ASP A 336 6.37 -0.30 16.39
C ASP A 336 4.95 -0.73 16.84
N LEU A 337 4.11 0.25 17.18
CA LEU A 337 2.66 0.12 17.23
C LEU A 337 2.06 0.57 15.90
N LEU A 338 1.23 -0.27 15.26
CA LEU A 338 0.52 0.07 14.03
C LEU A 338 -0.90 0.52 14.34
N ILE A 339 -1.22 1.80 14.17
CA ILE A 339 -2.52 2.34 14.55
C ILE A 339 -3.30 2.75 13.29
N PRO A 340 -4.53 2.25 13.10
CA PRO A 340 -5.36 2.72 11.99
C PRO A 340 -5.52 4.25 12.02
N PRO A 341 -5.40 4.96 10.89
CA PRO A 341 -5.37 6.42 10.87
C PRO A 341 -6.66 7.03 11.42
N PHE A 342 -7.81 6.39 11.18
CA PHE A 342 -9.11 6.83 11.69
C PHE A 342 -9.23 6.71 13.22
N ILE A 343 -8.64 5.65 13.80
CA ILE A 343 -8.61 5.44 15.25
C ILE A 343 -7.75 6.51 15.90
N LEU A 344 -6.54 6.75 15.37
CA LEU A 344 -5.66 7.78 15.89
C LEU A 344 -6.27 9.19 15.74
N LEU A 345 -6.91 9.47 14.60
CA LEU A 345 -7.59 10.73 14.35
C LEU A 345 -8.64 11.02 15.44
N HIS A 346 -9.52 10.07 15.73
CA HIS A 346 -10.56 10.27 16.75
C HIS A 346 -10.00 10.28 18.18
N MET A 347 -8.96 9.50 18.47
CA MET A 347 -8.23 9.59 19.75
C MET A 347 -7.68 11.00 19.98
N LEU A 348 -6.98 11.57 19.00
CA LEU A 348 -6.42 12.91 19.10
C LEU A 348 -7.50 13.98 19.13
N GLU A 349 -8.57 13.84 18.34
CA GLU A 349 -9.71 14.75 18.34
C GLU A 349 -10.36 14.79 19.73
N PHE A 350 -10.62 13.63 20.33
CA PHE A 350 -11.15 13.50 21.69
C PHE A 350 -10.24 14.21 22.71
N GLN A 351 -8.95 13.87 22.74
CA GLN A 351 -8.02 14.42 23.71
C GLN A 351 -7.85 15.93 23.55
N CYS A 352 -7.70 16.43 22.32
CA CYS A 352 -7.57 17.87 22.07
C CYS A 352 -8.85 18.64 22.43
N CYS A 353 -10.03 18.09 22.12
CA CYS A 353 -11.32 18.72 22.47
C CYS A 353 -11.48 18.88 23.99
N ARG A 354 -10.99 17.93 24.80
CA ARG A 354 -11.05 18.06 26.29
C ARG A 354 -10.39 19.34 26.81
N HIS A 355 -9.39 19.86 26.09
CA HIS A 355 -8.66 21.07 26.48
C HIS A 355 -9.17 22.34 25.82
N VAL A 356 -9.88 22.24 24.69
CA VAL A 356 -10.25 23.39 23.84
C VAL A 356 -11.76 23.60 23.77
N ASP A 357 -12.52 22.52 23.57
CA ASP A 357 -13.95 22.54 23.33
C ASP A 357 -14.61 21.28 23.93
N PRO A 358 -14.96 21.31 25.23
CA PRO A 358 -15.57 20.17 25.91
C PRO A 358 -16.91 19.72 25.30
N MET A 359 -17.61 20.60 24.58
CA MET A 359 -18.88 20.25 23.93
C MET A 359 -18.66 19.25 22.79
N ARG A 360 -17.49 19.29 22.15
CA ARG A 360 -17.12 18.36 21.07
C ARG A 360 -16.47 17.07 21.56
N THR A 361 -16.03 17.02 22.82
CA THR A 361 -15.37 15.83 23.39
C THR A 361 -16.23 14.58 23.30
N GLN A 362 -17.51 14.66 23.70
CA GLN A 362 -18.39 13.49 23.68
C GLN A 362 -18.63 13.01 22.24
N ALA A 363 -18.87 13.91 21.30
CA ALA A 363 -19.06 13.56 19.90
C ALA A 363 -17.81 12.87 19.30
N ALA A 364 -16.60 13.30 19.67
CA ALA A 364 -15.37 12.64 19.23
C ALA A 364 -15.23 11.21 19.79
N LEU A 365 -15.60 11.01 21.07
CA LEU A 365 -15.63 9.68 21.68
C LEU A 365 -16.71 8.78 21.06
N ASP A 366 -17.90 9.31 20.80
CA ASP A 366 -18.99 8.58 20.15
C ASP A 366 -18.59 8.12 18.75
N ASN A 367 -17.92 8.98 17.98
CA ASN A 367 -17.39 8.61 16.66
C ASN A 367 -16.35 7.48 16.75
N LEU A 368 -15.42 7.55 17.71
CA LEU A 368 -14.46 6.47 17.96
C LEU A 368 -15.18 5.17 18.34
N GLN A 369 -16.18 5.25 19.21
CA GLN A 369 -16.97 4.10 19.65
C GLN A 369 -17.72 3.45 18.48
N VAL A 370 -18.42 4.25 17.67
CA VAL A 370 -19.14 3.76 16.48
C VAL A 370 -18.17 3.06 15.54
N LEU A 371 -17.01 3.66 15.27
CA LEU A 371 -15.99 3.10 14.40
C LEU A 371 -15.47 1.75 14.90
N VAL A 372 -15.07 1.65 16.17
CA VAL A 372 -14.53 0.41 16.75
C VAL A 372 -15.58 -0.71 16.81
N HIS A 373 -16.84 -0.39 17.11
CA HIS A 373 -17.89 -1.39 17.27
C HIS A 373 -18.48 -1.89 15.94
N HIS A 374 -18.63 -1.01 14.94
CA HIS A 374 -19.45 -1.29 13.76
C HIS A 374 -18.65 -1.43 12.47
N ASP A 375 -17.36 -1.05 12.45
CA ASP A 375 -16.56 -1.20 11.25
C ASP A 375 -16.35 -2.68 10.88
N ARG A 376 -16.58 -2.97 9.59
CA ARG A 376 -16.53 -4.33 9.04
C ARG A 376 -15.12 -4.78 8.65
N GLY A 377 -14.09 -4.14 9.18
CA GLY A 377 -12.69 -4.42 8.86
C GLY A 377 -12.12 -3.55 7.73
N ILE A 378 -12.84 -2.49 7.33
CA ILE A 378 -12.40 -1.58 6.26
C ILE A 378 -11.50 -0.51 6.87
N PHE A 379 -12.02 0.25 7.85
CA PHE A 379 -11.30 1.34 8.51
C PHE A 379 -10.62 0.91 9.81
N VAL A 380 -11.01 -0.24 10.36
CA VAL A 380 -10.41 -0.89 11.52
C VAL A 380 -10.02 -2.31 11.12
N PRO A 381 -8.84 -2.49 10.47
CA PRO A 381 -8.39 -3.80 10.00
C PRO A 381 -8.42 -4.84 11.13
N VAL A 382 -8.87 -6.06 10.81
CA VAL A 382 -9.07 -7.13 11.81
C VAL A 382 -7.81 -7.41 12.64
N LEU A 383 -6.63 -7.34 12.01
CA LEU A 383 -5.33 -7.56 12.68
C LEU A 383 -4.94 -6.46 13.68
N LEU A 384 -5.57 -5.28 13.61
CA LEU A 384 -5.28 -4.10 14.44
C LEU A 384 -6.41 -3.80 15.44
N ARG A 385 -7.36 -4.72 15.59
CA ARG A 385 -8.50 -4.52 16.50
C ARG A 385 -8.08 -4.49 17.96
N ASP A 386 -7.02 -5.20 18.34
CA ASP A 386 -6.49 -5.19 19.70
C ASP A 386 -6.14 -3.76 20.15
N ILE A 387 -5.31 -3.04 19.40
CA ILE A 387 -4.99 -1.64 19.73
C ILE A 387 -6.18 -0.70 19.59
N SER A 388 -7.11 -0.99 18.68
CA SER A 388 -8.28 -0.13 18.44
C SER A 388 -9.24 -0.16 19.62
N TRP A 389 -9.49 -1.35 20.17
CA TRP A 389 -10.22 -1.52 21.42
C TRP A 389 -9.47 -0.93 22.63
N GLU A 390 -8.15 -1.10 22.68
CA GLU A 390 -7.32 -0.51 23.73
C GLU A 390 -7.47 1.02 23.77
N ILE A 391 -7.33 1.68 22.63
CA ILE A 391 -7.45 3.14 22.50
C ILE A 391 -8.84 3.64 22.90
N LEU A 392 -9.90 2.92 22.51
CA LEU A 392 -11.26 3.25 22.94
C LEU A 392 -11.38 3.13 24.47
N GLY A 393 -10.86 2.07 25.07
CA GLY A 393 -10.85 1.87 26.52
C GLY A 393 -10.12 3.00 27.25
N ILE A 394 -8.96 3.43 26.75
CA ILE A 394 -8.20 4.57 27.29
C ILE A 394 -9.05 5.85 27.27
N CYS A 395 -9.69 6.16 26.14
CA CYS A 395 -10.53 7.35 26.03
C CYS A 395 -11.74 7.28 26.98
N GLN A 396 -12.39 6.12 27.09
CA GLN A 396 -13.51 5.91 28.03
C GLN A 396 -13.06 6.07 29.49
N GLN A 397 -11.91 5.50 29.86
CA GLN A 397 -11.34 5.65 31.19
C GLN A 397 -11.06 7.13 31.52
N MET A 398 -10.54 7.91 30.56
CA MET A 398 -10.31 9.35 30.73
C MET A 398 -11.59 10.17 31.00
N THR A 399 -12.77 9.65 30.64
CA THR A 399 -14.07 10.27 30.96
C THR A 399 -14.65 9.82 32.31
N GLY A 400 -14.01 8.87 33.00
CA GLY A 400 -14.52 8.27 34.23
C GLY A 400 -15.53 7.13 34.00
N ASN A 401 -15.79 6.73 32.75
CA ASN A 401 -16.67 5.60 32.45
C ASN A 401 -15.91 4.27 32.55
N HIS A 402 -15.62 3.85 33.79
CA HIS A 402 -14.82 2.66 34.07
C HIS A 402 -15.46 1.37 33.55
N GLN A 403 -16.80 1.26 33.58
CA GLN A 403 -17.51 0.08 33.09
C GLN A 403 -17.33 -0.10 31.57
N ALA A 404 -17.45 0.99 30.80
CA ALA A 404 -17.21 0.93 29.36
C ALA A 404 -15.73 0.66 29.05
N ALA A 405 -14.81 1.28 29.79
CA ALA A 405 -13.38 1.05 29.64
C ALA A 405 -13.00 -0.42 29.89
N LEU A 406 -13.49 -1.03 30.98
CA LEU A 406 -13.30 -2.46 31.28
C LEU A 406 -13.81 -3.34 30.15
N TYR A 407 -15.01 -3.06 29.63
CA TYR A 407 -15.54 -3.79 28.47
C TYR A 407 -14.60 -3.70 27.27
N SER A 408 -14.12 -2.51 26.92
CA SER A 408 -13.20 -2.31 25.81
C SER A 408 -11.86 -3.02 26.01
N TYR A 409 -11.29 -3.01 27.22
CA TYR A 409 -10.05 -3.75 27.52
C TYR A 409 -10.24 -5.27 27.44
N HIS A 410 -11.37 -5.80 27.89
CA HIS A 410 -11.69 -7.20 27.67
C HIS A 410 -11.85 -7.52 26.18
N GLN A 411 -12.50 -6.66 25.40
CA GLN A 411 -12.59 -6.84 23.95
C GLN A 411 -11.20 -6.84 23.31
N SER A 412 -10.31 -5.92 23.69
CA SER A 412 -8.89 -5.89 23.26
C SER A 412 -8.20 -7.24 23.50
N LEU A 413 -8.34 -7.82 24.69
CA LEU A 413 -7.75 -9.14 25.03
C LEU A 413 -8.33 -10.32 24.25
N THR A 414 -9.57 -10.22 23.76
CA THR A 414 -10.19 -11.28 22.94
C THR A 414 -9.73 -11.25 21.48
N GLN A 415 -9.14 -10.15 21.02
CA GLN A 415 -8.66 -10.03 19.65
C GLN A 415 -7.36 -10.82 19.44
N PHE A 416 -7.02 -11.05 18.16
CA PHE A 416 -5.70 -11.56 17.82
C PHE A 416 -4.63 -10.57 18.33
N PRO A 417 -3.62 -11.02 19.10
CA PRO A 417 -2.67 -10.12 19.76
C PRO A 417 -1.60 -9.62 18.77
N PHE A 418 -2.09 -8.83 17.83
CA PHE A 418 -1.42 -7.99 16.84
C PHE A 418 -0.13 -7.38 17.38
N GLN A 419 -0.41 -6.54 18.36
CA GLN A 419 0.41 -5.45 18.84
C GLN A 419 1.20 -5.84 20.07
N LYS A 420 0.94 -7.04 20.60
CA LYS A 420 1.57 -7.59 21.80
C LYS A 420 1.44 -6.69 23.03
N ILE A 421 0.29 -6.01 23.15
CA ILE A 421 -0.02 -5.06 24.23
C ILE A 421 -0.72 -5.69 25.45
N HIS A 422 -0.94 -7.01 25.44
CA HIS A 422 -1.77 -7.71 26.43
C HIS A 422 -1.33 -7.54 27.89
N ASN A 423 -0.04 -7.31 28.17
CA ASN A 423 0.41 -7.02 29.54
C ASN A 423 -0.06 -5.64 30.00
N ALA A 424 0.03 -4.63 29.12
CA ALA A 424 -0.48 -3.30 29.39
C ALA A 424 -2.00 -3.32 29.63
N THR A 425 -2.75 -4.01 28.77
CA THR A 425 -4.20 -4.15 28.90
C THR A 425 -4.61 -4.79 30.23
N ARG A 426 -3.91 -5.85 30.67
CA ARG A 426 -4.17 -6.50 31.96
C ARG A 426 -3.89 -5.59 33.14
N ASN A 427 -2.82 -4.81 33.09
CA ASN A 427 -2.50 -3.84 34.14
C ASN A 427 -3.59 -2.76 34.23
N ARG A 428 -4.08 -2.23 33.11
CA ARG A 428 -5.19 -1.27 33.11
C ARG A 428 -6.48 -1.82 33.72
N ILE A 429 -6.80 -3.08 33.43
CA ILE A 429 -7.96 -3.77 34.04
C ILE A 429 -7.79 -3.86 35.56
N GLN A 430 -6.58 -4.19 36.04
CA GLN A 430 -6.29 -4.25 37.47
C GLN A 430 -6.40 -2.87 38.12
N ASP A 431 -5.84 -1.83 37.51
CA ASP A 431 -5.91 -0.45 38.01
C ASP A 431 -7.36 0.04 38.15
N LEU A 432 -8.23 -0.34 37.21
CA LEU A 432 -9.67 -0.03 37.28
C LEU A 432 -10.42 -0.83 38.35
N ALA A 433 -9.90 -1.95 38.83
CA ALA A 433 -10.52 -2.74 39.90
C ALA A 433 -10.19 -2.21 41.31
N VAL A 434 -9.23 -1.28 41.43
CA VAL A 434 -8.80 -0.66 42.70
C VAL A 434 -9.57 0.65 42.99
N HIS A 435 -10.34 1.16 42.03
CA HIS A 435 -11.12 2.40 42.11
C HIS A 435 -12.61 2.13 41.94
#